data_AF-A0A1H3P7F4-F1
#
_entry.id   AF-A0A1H3P7F4-F1
#
_cell.length_a   1.000
_cell.length_b   1.000
_cell.length_c   1.000
_cell.angle_alpha   90.00
_cell.angle_beta   90.00
_cell.angle_gamma   90.00
#
_symmetry.space_group_name_H-M   'P 1'
#
loop_
_entity.id
_entity.type
_entity.pdbx_description
1 polymer ?
#
loop_
_entity_poly.entity_id
_entity_poly.type
_entity_poly.pdbx_seq_one_letter_code
_entity_poly.pdbx_strand_id
1 'polypeptide(L)'
;MSDSMQLDTVIAGGGITGLYSCYQPHKQKGPEHKTALFEQSDRFGGRIETVEMDGFLAEFGPMRFEKKGQPLLMDLIQELKLATCYFPPYMPATNLEAFFDLEKDEGRISHGHPFNALELLSLGILRVLRQSSGDLNNPRDTRHWKWWASLDEAFYHRVRNEFTFNGIPLYQTGFWNVLSEVLSHNALKKIIEYGTFYHLIHQNPSAAEWINF
;
A
#
# COMPACT_ATOMS: atom_id res chain seq x y z
N MET A 1 46.05 9.21 -18.55
CA MET A 1 45.19 8.26 -19.29
C MET A 1 44.10 7.85 -18.33
N SER A 2 42.83 8.21 -18.56
CA SER A 2 41.74 7.67 -17.74
C SER A 2 41.40 6.29 -18.28
N ASP A 3 41.58 5.25 -17.46
CA ASP A 3 41.06 3.93 -17.77
C ASP A 3 39.53 4.02 -17.78
N SER A 4 38.93 4.04 -18.97
CA SER A 4 37.48 4.05 -19.11
C SER A 4 36.97 2.63 -18.94
N MET A 5 36.32 2.34 -17.80
CA MET A 5 35.66 1.05 -17.59
C MET A 5 34.40 0.96 -18.47
N GLN A 6 34.38 0.02 -19.40
CA GLN A 6 33.20 -0.27 -20.21
C GLN A 6 32.25 -1.18 -19.40
N LEU A 7 31.04 -0.68 -19.15
CA LEU A 7 29.97 -1.38 -18.42
C LEU A 7 28.74 -1.51 -19.32
N ASP A 8 28.05 -2.64 -19.24
CA ASP A 8 26.77 -2.85 -19.92
C ASP A 8 25.59 -2.33 -19.09
N THR A 9 25.74 -2.26 -17.77
CA THR A 9 24.70 -1.76 -16.86
C THR A 9 25.31 -1.04 -15.67
N VAL A 10 24.77 0.13 -15.37
CA VAL A 10 25.11 0.94 -14.19
C VAL A 10 23.86 1.04 -13.31
N ILE A 11 24.02 0.75 -12.03
CA ILE A 11 22.96 0.80 -11.03
C ILE A 11 23.36 1.82 -9.97
N ALA A 12 22.46 2.75 -9.66
CA ALA A 12 22.64 3.72 -8.59
C ALA A 12 21.71 3.37 -7.42
N GLY A 13 22.31 3.10 -6.26
CA GLY A 13 21.62 2.69 -5.04
C GLY A 13 21.78 1.19 -4.74
N GLY A 14 22.25 0.90 -3.54
CA GLY A 14 22.51 -0.41 -2.98
C GLY A 14 21.40 -0.94 -2.06
N GLY A 15 20.18 -0.43 -2.20
CA GLY A 15 19.00 -1.02 -1.57
C GLY A 15 18.55 -2.32 -2.24
N ILE A 16 17.51 -2.97 -1.70
CA ILE A 16 16.98 -4.24 -2.22
C ILE A 16 16.68 -4.21 -3.73
N THR A 17 16.16 -3.09 -4.24
CA THR A 17 15.90 -2.92 -5.68
C THR A 17 17.18 -2.95 -6.49
N GLY A 18 18.19 -2.17 -6.10
CA GLY A 18 19.47 -2.12 -6.84
C GLY A 18 20.24 -3.43 -6.75
N LEU A 19 20.27 -4.06 -5.57
CA LEU A 19 20.87 -5.38 -5.38
C LEU A 19 20.17 -6.43 -6.27
N TYR A 20 18.84 -6.44 -6.32
CA TYR A 20 18.09 -7.36 -7.17
C TYR A 20 18.30 -7.07 -8.66
N SER A 21 18.35 -5.80 -9.05
CA SER A 21 18.70 -5.36 -10.41
C SER A 21 20.13 -5.69 -10.81
N CYS A 22 21.04 -5.90 -9.87
CA CYS A 22 22.39 -6.39 -10.14
C CYS A 22 22.43 -7.92 -10.21
N TYR A 23 21.68 -8.57 -9.32
CA TYR A 23 21.59 -10.03 -9.23
C TYR A 23 20.98 -10.66 -10.49
N GLN A 24 19.90 -10.09 -11.02
CA GLN A 24 19.17 -10.66 -12.15
C GLN A 24 19.99 -10.72 -13.46
N PRO A 25 20.66 -9.65 -13.93
CA PRO A 25 21.52 -9.71 -15.10
C PRO A 25 22.67 -10.70 -14.93
N HIS A 26 23.29 -10.77 -13.76
CA HIS A 26 24.35 -11.73 -13.49
C HIS A 26 23.86 -13.18 -13.67
N LYS A 27 22.66 -13.48 -13.17
CA LYS A 27 22.02 -14.80 -13.30
C LYS A 27 21.58 -15.12 -14.73
N GLN A 28 21.02 -14.14 -15.45
CA GLN A 28 20.39 -14.36 -16.77
C GLN A 28 21.36 -14.25 -17.95
N LYS A 29 22.34 -13.35 -17.85
CA LYS A 29 23.28 -13.02 -18.94
C LYS A 29 24.69 -13.54 -18.70
N GLY A 30 24.98 -14.00 -17.49
CA GLY A 30 26.27 -14.57 -17.14
C GLY A 30 27.36 -13.53 -16.87
N PRO A 31 28.61 -13.97 -16.66
CA PRO A 31 29.72 -13.13 -16.20
C PRO A 31 30.20 -12.10 -17.22
N GLU A 32 29.87 -12.26 -18.50
CA GLU A 32 30.27 -11.33 -19.56
C GLU A 32 29.49 -10.02 -19.54
N HIS A 33 28.29 -9.99 -18.93
CA HIS A 33 27.48 -8.78 -18.81
C HIS A 33 27.96 -7.93 -17.62
N LYS A 34 28.80 -6.94 -17.90
CA LYS A 34 29.48 -6.12 -16.89
C LYS A 34 28.50 -5.16 -16.23
N THR A 35 28.20 -5.43 -14.97
CA THR A 35 27.32 -4.59 -14.15
C THR A 35 28.13 -3.93 -13.04
N ALA A 36 27.94 -2.63 -12.85
CA ALA A 36 28.43 -1.92 -11.66
C ALA A 36 27.27 -1.34 -10.87
N LEU A 37 27.34 -1.50 -9.55
CA LEU A 37 26.41 -0.91 -8.61
C LEU A 37 27.18 0.09 -7.74
N PHE A 38 26.67 1.32 -7.68
CA PHE A 38 27.21 2.39 -6.86
C PHE A 38 26.24 2.72 -5.74
N GLU A 39 26.70 2.65 -4.50
CA GLU A 39 25.96 3.07 -3.31
C GLU A 39 26.68 4.25 -2.68
N GLN A 40 25.91 5.25 -2.23
CA GLN A 40 26.47 6.47 -1.66
C GLN A 40 26.92 6.27 -0.21
N SER A 41 26.17 5.47 0.55
CA SER A 41 26.50 5.13 1.93
C SER A 41 27.61 4.08 2.01
N ASP A 42 28.08 3.85 3.23
CA ASP A 42 29.08 2.86 3.57
C ASP A 42 28.52 1.43 3.71
N ARG A 43 27.22 1.24 3.47
CA ARG A 43 26.54 -0.06 3.59
C ARG A 43 25.56 -0.35 2.46
N PHE A 44 25.38 -1.63 2.16
CA PHE A 44 24.26 -2.09 1.34
C PHE A 44 23.00 -2.29 2.20
N GLY A 45 21.85 -2.40 1.54
CA GLY A 45 20.55 -2.70 2.16
C GLY A 45 19.54 -1.55 2.07
N GLY A 46 20.02 -0.30 2.01
CA GLY A 46 19.14 0.88 1.96
C GLY A 46 18.20 0.91 3.16
N ARG A 47 16.87 0.94 2.92
CA ARG A 47 15.84 0.90 3.97
C ARG A 47 15.73 -0.45 4.70
N ILE A 48 16.49 -1.47 4.31
CA ILE A 48 16.60 -2.73 5.07
C ILE A 48 17.86 -2.62 5.92
N GLU A 49 17.68 -2.60 7.23
CA GLU A 49 18.75 -2.39 8.19
C GLU A 49 18.39 -3.03 9.54
N THR A 50 19.28 -3.92 9.98
CA THR A 50 19.24 -4.54 11.30
C THR A 50 20.50 -4.12 12.05
N VAL A 51 20.36 -3.57 13.26
CA VAL A 51 21.47 -3.10 14.09
C VAL A 51 21.43 -3.80 15.44
N GLU A 52 22.57 -4.27 15.93
CA GLU A 52 22.67 -4.77 17.30
C GLU A 52 22.77 -3.60 18.29
N MET A 53 21.85 -3.56 19.25
CA MET A 53 21.76 -2.53 20.28
C MET A 53 21.55 -3.21 21.63
N ASP A 54 22.43 -3.01 22.61
CA ASP A 54 22.28 -3.47 24.00
C ASP A 54 21.77 -4.92 24.17
N GLY A 55 22.27 -5.85 23.34
CA GLY A 55 21.92 -7.27 23.40
C GLY A 55 20.62 -7.67 22.68
N PHE A 56 20.05 -6.78 21.87
CA PHE A 56 18.95 -7.09 20.94
C PHE A 56 19.24 -6.62 19.52
N LEU A 57 18.55 -7.19 18.54
CA LEU A 57 18.59 -6.74 17.14
C LEU A 57 17.42 -5.77 16.91
N ALA A 58 17.75 -4.53 16.58
CA ALA A 58 16.82 -3.48 16.20
C ALA A 58 16.65 -3.45 14.67
N GLU A 59 15.42 -3.62 14.21
CA GLU A 59 15.07 -3.52 12.79
C GLU A 59 14.60 -2.09 12.47
N PHE A 60 15.32 -1.39 11.59
CA PHE A 60 15.01 -0.03 11.14
C PHE A 60 14.29 0.00 9.78
N GLY A 61 13.88 -1.17 9.31
CA GLY A 61 13.34 -1.39 7.97
C GLY A 61 12.08 -2.26 7.92
N PRO A 62 11.84 -2.96 6.80
CA PRO A 62 10.74 -3.91 6.71
C PRO A 62 10.96 -5.11 7.64
N MET A 63 10.06 -5.28 8.61
CA MET A 63 10.12 -6.37 9.60
C MET A 63 9.25 -7.59 9.26
N ARG A 64 8.29 -7.44 8.34
CA ARG A 64 7.29 -8.47 8.03
C ARG A 64 6.85 -8.42 6.57
N PHE A 65 6.38 -9.56 6.08
CA PHE A 65 5.85 -9.72 4.72
C PHE A 65 4.65 -10.68 4.69
N GLU A 66 3.76 -10.48 3.73
CA GLU A 66 2.57 -11.32 3.54
C GLU A 66 2.81 -12.38 2.47
N LYS A 67 2.95 -13.64 2.88
CA LYS A 67 3.36 -14.74 1.98
C LYS A 67 2.47 -14.89 0.75
N LYS A 68 1.14 -14.77 0.92
CA LYS A 68 0.17 -14.96 -0.18
C LYS A 68 0.19 -13.84 -1.21
N GLY A 69 0.54 -12.62 -0.81
CA GLY A 69 0.51 -11.44 -1.68
C GLY A 69 1.82 -11.14 -2.39
N GLN A 70 2.89 -11.88 -2.11
CA GLN A 70 4.25 -11.52 -2.52
C GLN A 70 5.03 -12.72 -3.10
N PRO A 71 4.55 -13.37 -4.18
CA PRO A 71 5.17 -14.58 -4.73
C PRO A 71 6.63 -14.39 -5.14
N LEU A 72 6.97 -13.26 -5.78
CA LEU A 72 8.36 -12.97 -6.19
C LEU A 72 9.32 -12.87 -4.99
N LEU A 73 8.85 -12.33 -3.87
CA LEU A 73 9.64 -12.28 -2.64
C LEU A 73 9.81 -13.69 -2.06
N MET A 74 8.78 -14.53 -2.13
CA MET A 74 8.86 -15.91 -1.61
C MET A 74 9.85 -16.75 -2.42
N ASP A 75 9.84 -16.59 -3.75
CA ASP A 75 10.81 -17.24 -4.64
C ASP A 75 12.23 -16.79 -4.31
N LEU A 76 12.44 -15.49 -4.10
CA LEU A 76 13.74 -14.94 -3.72
C LEU A 76 14.21 -15.44 -2.34
N ILE A 77 13.32 -15.49 -1.34
CA ILE A 77 13.61 -16.04 -0.01
C ILE A 77 14.04 -17.51 -0.12
N GLN A 78 13.34 -18.30 -0.93
CA GLN A 78 13.66 -19.71 -1.15
C GLN A 78 15.01 -19.87 -1.86
N GLU A 79 15.25 -19.09 -2.91
CA GLU A 79 16.50 -19.10 -3.68
C GLU A 79 17.71 -18.74 -2.80
N LEU A 80 17.57 -17.69 -1.98
CA LEU A 80 18.61 -17.26 -1.05
C LEU A 80 18.68 -18.11 0.23
N LYS A 81 17.78 -19.09 0.39
CA LYS A 81 17.69 -20.00 1.54
C LYS A 81 17.57 -19.27 2.88
N LEU A 82 16.79 -18.19 2.91
CA LEU A 82 16.58 -17.39 4.12
C LEU A 82 15.58 -18.07 5.05
N ALA A 83 15.87 -18.05 6.35
CA ALA A 83 14.95 -18.54 7.37
C ALA A 83 13.74 -17.59 7.51
N THR A 84 12.55 -18.15 7.74
CA THR A 84 11.36 -17.36 8.08
C THR A 84 10.70 -17.93 9.32
N CYS A 85 10.15 -17.06 10.17
CA CYS A 85 9.35 -17.45 11.32
C CYS A 85 7.95 -16.83 11.23
N TYR A 86 7.03 -17.32 12.06
CA TYR A 86 5.74 -16.67 12.21
C TYR A 86 5.91 -15.36 12.98
N PHE A 87 5.39 -14.27 12.42
CA PHE A 87 5.33 -12.97 13.09
C PHE A 87 3.88 -12.69 13.48
N PRO A 88 3.56 -12.48 14.77
CA PRO A 88 2.19 -12.23 15.20
C PRO A 88 1.69 -10.90 14.62
N PRO A 89 0.48 -10.84 14.03
CA PRO A 89 -0.08 -9.57 13.60
C PRO A 89 -0.33 -8.69 14.83
N TYR A 90 -0.07 -7.39 14.70
CA TYR A 90 -0.51 -6.42 15.69
C TYR A 90 -2.04 -6.53 15.82
N MET A 91 -2.51 -6.96 16.99
CA MET A 91 -3.93 -6.97 17.30
C MET A 91 -4.28 -5.64 17.96
N PRO A 92 -5.20 -4.84 17.39
CA PRO A 92 -5.74 -3.69 18.10
C PRO A 92 -6.50 -4.15 19.35
N ALA A 93 -6.76 -3.23 20.28
CA ALA A 93 -7.59 -3.50 21.45
C ALA A 93 -8.97 -4.06 21.04
N THR A 94 -9.49 -5.00 21.82
CA THR A 94 -10.63 -5.86 21.46
C THR A 94 -12.01 -5.18 21.48
N ASN A 95 -12.11 -3.89 21.85
CA ASN A 95 -13.40 -3.23 22.00
C ASN A 95 -13.46 -1.85 21.33
N LEU A 96 -13.11 -1.80 20.04
CA LEU A 96 -13.14 -0.55 19.24
C LEU A 96 -14.57 -0.17 18.81
N GLU A 97 -15.46 -1.16 18.74
CA GLU A 97 -16.79 -1.02 18.14
C GLU A 97 -17.77 -0.26 19.02
N ALA A 98 -17.54 -0.21 20.34
CA ALA A 98 -18.41 0.47 21.30
C ALA A 98 -18.35 2.01 21.24
N PHE A 99 -17.42 2.60 20.48
CA PHE A 99 -17.17 4.05 20.49
C PHE A 99 -17.83 4.84 19.35
N PHE A 100 -18.43 4.16 18.36
CA PHE A 100 -19.02 4.83 17.18
C PHE A 100 -20.45 4.35 16.93
N ASP A 101 -21.41 5.26 17.07
CA ASP A 101 -22.78 5.04 16.63
C ASP A 101 -22.86 5.29 15.12
N LEU A 102 -22.66 4.24 14.33
CA LEU A 102 -22.65 4.30 12.86
C LEU A 102 -24.09 4.26 12.31
N GLU A 103 -24.34 4.96 11.19
CA GLU A 103 -25.66 4.93 10.54
C GLU A 103 -26.04 3.52 10.06
N LYS A 104 -27.34 3.26 9.87
CA LYS A 104 -27.88 1.89 9.64
C LYS A 104 -27.28 1.16 8.44
N ASP A 105 -26.82 1.86 7.42
CA ASP A 105 -26.18 1.35 6.22
C ASP A 105 -24.66 1.22 6.34
N GLU A 106 -24.03 1.94 7.27
CA GLU A 106 -22.59 1.96 7.54
C GLU A 106 -22.18 1.10 8.76
N GLY A 107 -23.12 0.89 9.68
CA GLY A 107 -23.03 0.03 10.85
C GLY A 107 -23.65 -1.35 10.64
N ARG A 108 -23.97 -1.73 9.39
CA ARG A 108 -24.57 -3.03 9.09
C ARG A 108 -23.68 -4.15 9.60
N ILE A 109 -24.26 -5.05 10.39
CA ILE A 109 -23.66 -6.34 10.64
C ILE A 109 -23.81 -7.15 9.35
N SER A 110 -22.70 -7.43 8.69
CA SER A 110 -22.63 -8.36 7.58
C SER A 110 -21.68 -9.48 7.99
N HIS A 111 -22.04 -10.73 7.71
CA HIS A 111 -21.23 -11.91 8.11
C HIS A 111 -20.82 -11.92 9.60
N GLY A 112 -21.67 -11.39 10.49
CA GLY A 112 -21.47 -11.45 11.95
C GLY A 112 -20.69 -10.29 12.57
N HIS A 113 -20.14 -9.35 11.79
CA HIS A 113 -19.39 -8.19 12.32
C HIS A 113 -19.77 -6.88 11.61
N PRO A 114 -19.74 -5.73 12.31
CA PRO A 114 -19.87 -4.42 11.69
C PRO A 114 -18.68 -4.13 10.76
N PHE A 115 -18.80 -3.12 9.90
CA PHE A 115 -17.71 -2.75 9.00
C PHE A 115 -16.50 -2.23 9.77
N ASN A 116 -15.31 -2.72 9.42
CA ASN A 116 -14.04 -2.19 9.94
C ASN A 116 -13.64 -0.90 9.20
N ALA A 117 -12.55 -0.24 9.64
CA ALA A 117 -12.08 1.02 9.04
C ALA A 117 -11.76 0.89 7.54
N LEU A 118 -11.19 -0.24 7.10
CA LEU A 118 -10.87 -0.48 5.69
C LEU A 118 -12.14 -0.66 4.84
N GLU A 119 -13.15 -1.33 5.39
CA GLU A 119 -14.43 -1.56 4.71
C GLU A 119 -15.24 -0.26 4.59
N LEU A 120 -15.21 0.59 5.61
CA LEU A 120 -15.82 1.93 5.54
C LEU A 120 -15.10 2.83 4.54
N LEU A 121 -13.76 2.76 4.48
CA LEU A 121 -12.99 3.47 3.46
C LEU A 121 -13.37 3.01 2.04
N SER A 122 -13.39 1.70 1.82
CA SER A 122 -13.81 1.09 0.55
C SER A 122 -15.23 1.54 0.18
N LEU A 123 -16.17 1.52 1.14
CA LEU A 123 -17.54 2.01 0.95
C LEU A 123 -17.57 3.48 0.52
N GLY A 124 -16.78 4.34 1.17
CA GLY A 124 -16.64 5.75 0.81
C GLY A 124 -16.16 5.92 -0.62
N ILE A 125 -15.06 5.26 -1.00
CA ILE A 125 -14.52 5.31 -2.37
C ILE A 125 -15.56 4.82 -3.39
N LEU A 126 -16.26 3.72 -3.09
CA LEU A 126 -17.32 3.19 -3.94
C LEU A 126 -18.45 4.20 -4.16
N ARG A 127 -18.86 4.93 -3.12
CA ARG A 127 -19.90 5.97 -3.19
C ARG A 127 -19.46 7.23 -3.94
N VAL A 128 -18.17 7.57 -3.90
CA VAL A 128 -17.59 8.67 -4.68
C VAL A 128 -17.56 8.31 -6.16
N LEU A 129 -17.03 7.14 -6.51
CA LEU A 129 -16.81 6.74 -7.90
C LEU A 129 -18.09 6.29 -8.60
N ARG A 130 -18.96 5.54 -7.91
CA ARG A 130 -20.23 4.98 -8.42
C ARG A 130 -20.11 4.17 -9.72
N GLN A 131 -18.96 3.57 -9.98
CA GLN A 131 -18.67 2.82 -11.22
C GLN A 131 -18.81 1.30 -11.07
N SER A 132 -18.86 0.77 -9.84
CA SER A 132 -18.70 -0.67 -9.57
C SER A 132 -19.88 -1.56 -9.95
N SER A 133 -21.06 -0.98 -10.24
CA SER A 133 -22.35 -1.68 -10.43
C SER A 133 -22.84 -2.53 -9.24
N GLY A 134 -22.12 -2.53 -8.11
CA GLY A 134 -22.50 -3.22 -6.87
C GLY A 134 -23.38 -2.39 -5.94
N ASP A 135 -23.83 -2.99 -4.83
CA ASP A 135 -24.57 -2.26 -3.79
C ASP A 135 -23.65 -1.28 -3.03
N LEU A 136 -23.91 0.02 -3.20
CA LEU A 136 -23.16 1.11 -2.54
C LEU A 136 -23.44 1.25 -1.03
N ASN A 137 -24.19 0.31 -0.45
CA ASN A 137 -24.41 0.14 0.99
C ASN A 137 -23.84 -1.18 1.52
N ASN A 138 -23.05 -1.89 0.71
CA ASN A 138 -22.40 -3.13 1.10
C ASN A 138 -20.99 -3.20 0.47
N PRO A 139 -19.92 -2.86 1.21
CA PRO A 139 -18.55 -2.90 0.68
C PRO A 139 -18.08 -4.33 0.35
N ARG A 140 -18.81 -5.36 0.78
CA ARG A 140 -18.51 -6.78 0.54
C ARG A 140 -19.27 -7.37 -0.67
N ASP A 141 -19.98 -6.55 -1.45
CA ASP A 141 -20.62 -7.03 -2.67
C ASP A 141 -19.57 -7.54 -3.66
N THR A 142 -19.72 -8.80 -4.11
CA THR A 142 -18.78 -9.44 -5.05
C THR A 142 -18.63 -8.71 -6.38
N ARG A 143 -19.60 -7.87 -6.78
CA ARG A 143 -19.50 -7.01 -7.97
C ARG A 143 -18.42 -5.95 -7.81
N HIS A 144 -18.23 -5.40 -6.61
CA HIS A 144 -17.16 -4.46 -6.31
C HIS A 144 -15.79 -5.11 -6.54
N TRP A 145 -15.61 -6.33 -6.03
CA TRP A 145 -14.38 -7.09 -6.24
C TRP A 145 -14.08 -7.35 -7.73
N LYS A 146 -15.08 -7.76 -8.50
CA LYS A 146 -14.92 -7.98 -9.95
C LYS A 146 -14.52 -6.70 -10.68
N TRP A 147 -15.08 -5.57 -10.26
CA TRP A 147 -14.74 -4.28 -10.83
C TRP A 147 -13.33 -3.82 -10.45
N TRP A 148 -12.93 -3.95 -9.18
CA TRP A 148 -11.56 -3.69 -8.73
C TRP A 148 -10.53 -4.50 -9.49
N ALA A 149 -10.80 -5.79 -9.70
CA ALA A 149 -9.92 -6.66 -10.49
C ALA A 149 -9.81 -6.26 -11.97
N SER A 150 -10.72 -5.42 -12.48
CA SER A 150 -10.71 -4.94 -13.88
C SER A 150 -10.05 -3.58 -14.07
N LEU A 151 -9.67 -2.88 -13.00
CA LEU A 151 -9.06 -1.55 -13.11
C LEU A 151 -7.64 -1.60 -13.67
N ASP A 152 -7.30 -0.59 -14.45
CA ASP A 152 -6.00 -0.43 -15.09
C ASP A 152 -5.46 1.01 -14.97
N GLU A 153 -4.24 1.23 -15.46
CA GLU A 153 -3.62 2.56 -15.45
C GLU A 153 -4.42 3.61 -16.24
N ALA A 154 -5.13 3.21 -17.30
CA ALA A 154 -5.97 4.13 -18.05
C ALA A 154 -7.15 4.63 -17.18
N PHE A 155 -7.75 3.76 -16.38
CA PHE A 155 -8.76 4.17 -15.41
C PHE A 155 -8.19 5.14 -14.37
N TYR A 156 -7.05 4.82 -13.75
CA TYR A 156 -6.42 5.70 -12.75
C TYR A 156 -6.00 7.05 -13.34
N HIS A 157 -5.57 7.08 -14.61
CA HIS A 157 -5.30 8.33 -15.32
C HIS A 157 -6.56 9.19 -15.47
N ARG A 158 -7.72 8.59 -15.77
CA ARG A 158 -8.99 9.32 -15.82
C ARG A 158 -9.44 9.82 -14.44
N VAL A 159 -9.25 9.02 -13.38
CA VAL A 159 -9.53 9.48 -12.00
C VAL A 159 -8.74 10.75 -11.68
N ARG A 160 -7.47 10.81 -12.09
CA ARG A 160 -6.60 11.96 -11.83
C ARG A 160 -6.92 13.20 -12.64
N ASN A 161 -7.41 13.06 -13.88
CA ASN A 161 -7.53 14.18 -14.82
C ASN A 161 -8.97 14.58 -15.16
N GLU A 162 -9.92 13.65 -15.08
CA GLU A 162 -11.27 13.81 -15.64
C GLU A 162 -12.37 13.72 -14.57
N PHE A 163 -12.14 12.95 -13.51
CA PHE A 163 -13.20 12.68 -12.53
C PHE A 163 -13.46 13.91 -11.65
N THR A 164 -14.74 14.17 -11.43
CA THR A 164 -15.22 15.29 -10.61
C THR A 164 -16.14 14.79 -9.51
N PHE A 165 -16.11 15.45 -8.35
CA PHE A 165 -17.09 15.27 -7.28
C PHE A 165 -17.80 16.61 -7.05
N ASN A 166 -19.14 16.62 -7.10
CA ASN A 166 -19.97 17.83 -7.06
C ASN A 166 -19.52 18.92 -8.07
N GLY A 167 -19.07 18.52 -9.26
CA GLY A 167 -18.60 19.42 -10.31
C GLY A 167 -17.16 19.94 -10.15
N ILE A 168 -16.46 19.59 -9.06
CA ILE A 168 -15.07 19.97 -8.81
C ILE A 168 -14.15 18.79 -9.16
N PRO A 169 -13.06 18.98 -9.93
CA PRO A 169 -12.11 17.92 -10.21
C PRO A 169 -11.51 17.31 -8.94
N LEU A 170 -11.37 15.98 -8.91
CA LEU A 170 -10.89 15.26 -7.71
C LEU A 170 -9.49 15.67 -7.27
N TYR A 171 -8.63 16.13 -8.19
CA TYR A 171 -7.29 16.60 -7.86
C TYR A 171 -7.27 17.98 -7.17
N GLN A 172 -8.39 18.71 -7.19
CA GLN A 172 -8.53 20.02 -6.54
C GLN A 172 -9.25 19.96 -5.18
N THR A 173 -9.66 18.78 -4.74
CA THR A 173 -10.38 18.60 -3.47
C THR A 173 -9.66 17.60 -2.57
N GLY A 174 -9.78 17.85 -1.26
CA GLY A 174 -9.21 16.99 -0.24
C GLY A 174 -10.00 15.69 -0.09
N PHE A 175 -9.28 14.60 0.11
CA PHE A 175 -9.83 13.25 0.25
C PHE A 175 -10.84 13.15 1.40
N TRP A 176 -10.54 13.75 2.55
CA TRP A 176 -11.44 13.75 3.70
C TRP A 176 -12.70 14.58 3.46
N ASN A 177 -12.58 15.69 2.69
CA ASN A 177 -13.74 16.51 2.32
C ASN A 177 -14.69 15.72 1.42
N VAL A 178 -14.15 14.97 0.47
CA VAL A 178 -14.97 14.13 -0.42
C VAL A 178 -15.64 13.00 0.36
N LEU A 179 -14.91 12.34 1.26
CA LEU A 179 -15.46 11.28 2.08
C LEU A 179 -16.53 11.77 3.07
N SER A 180 -16.39 12.96 3.65
CA SER A 180 -17.40 13.52 4.56
C SER A 180 -18.75 13.80 3.90
N GLU A 181 -18.80 13.89 2.58
CA GLU A 181 -20.03 14.11 1.82
C GLU A 181 -20.77 12.80 1.49
N VAL A 182 -20.11 11.65 1.65
CA VAL A 182 -20.67 10.33 1.30
C VAL A 182 -20.69 9.34 2.46
N LEU A 183 -20.07 9.68 3.59
CA LEU A 183 -20.06 8.88 4.81
C LEU A 183 -20.51 9.72 6.00
N SER A 184 -21.13 9.08 7.00
CA SER A 184 -21.44 9.75 8.26
C SER A 184 -20.17 10.21 8.98
N HIS A 185 -20.32 11.21 9.85
CA HIS A 185 -19.23 11.73 10.69
C HIS A 185 -18.53 10.62 11.49
N ASN A 186 -19.30 9.68 12.05
CA ASN A 186 -18.76 8.60 12.86
C ASN A 186 -18.03 7.55 12.02
N ALA A 187 -18.50 7.27 10.81
CA ALA A 187 -17.79 6.39 9.88
C ALA A 187 -16.44 7.01 9.49
N LEU A 188 -16.43 8.30 9.14
CA LEU A 188 -15.19 9.01 8.82
C LEU A 188 -14.22 9.05 10.01
N LYS A 189 -14.72 9.32 11.22
CA LYS A 189 -13.91 9.32 12.44
C LYS A 189 -13.31 7.94 12.71
N LYS A 190 -14.08 6.87 12.51
CA LYS A 190 -13.58 5.49 12.63
C LYS A 190 -12.50 5.17 11.58
N ILE A 191 -12.64 5.63 10.34
CA ILE A 191 -11.59 5.48 9.31
C ILE A 191 -10.31 6.19 9.75
N ILE A 192 -10.43 7.42 10.21
CA ILE A 192 -9.28 8.26 10.59
C ILE A 192 -8.57 7.72 11.83
N GLU A 193 -9.32 7.39 12.89
CA GLU A 193 -8.74 7.00 14.18
C GLU A 193 -8.26 5.55 14.22
N TYR A 194 -8.87 4.66 13.42
CA TYR A 194 -8.60 3.21 13.47
C TYR A 194 -8.06 2.63 12.16
N GLY A 195 -8.05 3.40 11.08
CA GLY A 195 -7.35 3.02 9.86
C GLY A 195 -5.84 3.17 10.00
N THR A 196 -5.07 2.56 9.10
CA THR A 196 -3.60 2.64 9.09
C THR A 196 -3.06 3.98 8.56
N PHE A 197 -3.85 5.06 8.64
CA PHE A 197 -3.60 6.34 7.97
C PHE A 197 -2.89 7.38 8.86
N TYR A 198 -2.40 6.97 10.03
CA TYR A 198 -1.89 7.81 11.12
C TYR A 198 -0.91 8.92 10.70
N HIS A 199 -0.12 8.71 9.64
CA HIS A 199 0.87 9.68 9.17
C HIS A 199 0.31 10.80 8.28
N LEU A 200 -0.92 10.65 7.77
CA LEU A 200 -1.49 11.51 6.72
C LEU A 200 -2.88 12.07 7.09
N ILE A 201 -3.37 11.76 8.30
CA ILE A 201 -4.65 12.24 8.85
C ILE A 201 -4.76 13.77 8.74
N HIS A 202 -3.73 14.51 9.13
CA HIS A 202 -3.77 15.98 9.21
C HIS A 202 -3.62 16.69 7.86
N GLN A 203 -3.28 15.97 6.78
CA GLN A 203 -2.86 16.59 5.53
C GLN A 203 -3.99 16.77 4.50
N ASN A 204 -5.15 16.14 4.72
CA ASN A 204 -6.29 16.13 3.78
C ASN A 204 -5.85 16.04 2.31
N PRO A 205 -5.17 14.94 1.94
CA PRO A 205 -4.44 14.83 0.67
C PRO A 205 -5.40 14.89 -0.53
N SER A 206 -4.86 15.03 -1.73
CA SER A 206 -5.64 15.04 -2.97
C SER A 206 -6.54 13.80 -3.08
N ALA A 207 -7.84 14.00 -3.31
CA ALA A 207 -8.79 12.90 -3.47
C ALA A 207 -8.45 12.02 -4.68
N ALA A 208 -7.99 12.65 -5.78
CA ALA A 208 -7.57 11.94 -6.99
C ALA A 208 -6.39 10.97 -6.76
N GLU A 209 -5.52 11.24 -5.78
CA GLU A 209 -4.39 10.35 -5.47
C GLU A 209 -4.83 9.20 -4.57
N TRP A 210 -5.69 9.50 -3.59
CA TRP A 210 -6.06 8.60 -2.50
C TRP A 210 -7.23 7.67 -2.77
N ILE A 211 -8.00 7.95 -3.81
CA ILE A 211 -9.09 7.07 -4.28
C ILE A 211 -8.55 5.82 -5.00
N ASN A 212 -7.29 5.82 -5.44
CA ASN A 212 -6.66 4.71 -6.18
C ASN A 212 -6.14 3.62 -5.22
N PHE A 213 -7.02 3.08 -4.37
CA PHE A 213 -6.69 2.05 -3.38
C PHE A 213 -6.74 0.64 -3.98
#